data_AF-A0A6A3J572-F1
#
_entry.id   AF-A0A6A3J572-F1
#
_cell.length_a   1.000
_cell.length_b   1.000
_cell.length_c   1.000
_cell.angle_alpha   90.00
_cell.angle_beta   90.00
_cell.angle_gamma   90.00
#
_symmetry.space_group_name_H-M   'P 1'
#
loop_
_entity.id
_entity.type
_entity.pdbx_description
1 polymer ?
#
loop_
_entity_poly.entity_id
_entity_poly.type
_entity_poly.pdbx_seq_one_letter_code
_entity_poly.pdbx_strand_id
1 'polypeptide(L)'
;MSTAVGLGLASALDTLCAQAYGAKRLDRIGEYVQTGVIVLSVNLLLVFATSWYAEEILTMLGQDADVARLSSSFSRWMLPGIPFLYAYELTRKALQAQNILTPLVIIAVIGNAVNIGAGYGLAYHTSLGFDGIAIGRSLGNMVLPLCLIPYFMWRPQHLKQWWISSWNFTAACSHLGVFLRLGIPGMLMNAMEMWGFETLTILSGLLPDTIVAVAAHSVLVNVNLLVYTIFSGLSVAANIRVGNCLGAGLPKTARLARTIALRVTFALAATFAVFLYGFSGVIPRLFLSAGDSADLASKVMAIWSPLTVVDGLNCVSQGIFRGAGKQKSAAITNAVAYYAMGIPVGAYLAFQCDLGAEGLWFGAGIGDALAMVTLVLLMKYCWTWEKLADQAKQNANL
;
A
#
# COMPACT_ATOMS: atom_id res chain seq x y z
N MET A 1 -7.46 -10.34 2.19
CA MET A 1 -8.08 -9.13 1.60
C MET A 1 -8.67 -8.17 2.65
N SER A 2 -9.40 -8.65 3.66
CA SER A 2 -10.11 -7.77 4.62
C SER A 2 -9.22 -6.82 5.43
N THR A 3 -7.98 -7.23 5.75
CA THR A 3 -6.99 -6.37 6.43
C THR A 3 -6.49 -5.22 5.56
N ALA A 4 -6.39 -5.42 4.26
CA ALA A 4 -5.99 -4.38 3.31
C ALA A 4 -7.02 -3.26 3.22
N VAL A 5 -8.31 -3.57 3.44
CA VAL A 5 -9.40 -2.58 3.54
C VAL A 5 -9.14 -1.63 4.71
N GLY A 6 -8.82 -2.17 5.90
CA GLY A 6 -8.51 -1.34 7.07
C GLY A 6 -7.27 -0.47 6.88
N LEU A 7 -6.16 -1.05 6.40
CA LEU A 7 -4.94 -0.29 6.10
C LEU A 7 -5.18 0.79 5.04
N GLY A 8 -6.01 0.49 4.04
CA GLY A 8 -6.45 1.43 3.02
C GLY A 8 -7.26 2.59 3.59
N LEU A 9 -8.24 2.31 4.47
CA LEU A 9 -9.03 3.34 5.15
C LEU A 9 -8.15 4.24 6.03
N ALA A 10 -7.15 3.66 6.70
CA ALA A 10 -6.19 4.39 7.51
C ALA A 10 -5.37 5.43 6.70
N SER A 11 -5.29 5.30 5.37
CA SER A 11 -4.65 6.30 4.51
C SER A 11 -5.32 7.68 4.55
N ALA A 12 -6.52 7.82 5.13
CA ALA A 12 -7.08 9.14 5.45
C ALA A 12 -6.15 9.96 6.37
N LEU A 13 -5.47 9.30 7.32
CA LEU A 13 -4.52 9.95 8.23
C LEU A 13 -3.28 10.49 7.51
N ASP A 14 -2.91 9.89 6.38
CA ASP A 14 -1.79 10.39 5.56
C ASP A 14 -2.03 11.83 5.11
N THR A 15 -3.29 12.21 4.85
CA THR A 15 -3.69 13.58 4.54
C THR A 15 -3.94 14.39 5.80
N LEU A 16 -4.81 13.89 6.69
CA LEU A 16 -5.34 14.65 7.82
C LEU A 16 -4.23 15.01 8.82
N CYS A 17 -3.39 14.04 9.20
CA CYS A 17 -2.29 14.29 10.13
C CYS A 17 -1.21 15.18 9.52
N ALA A 18 -0.88 15.01 8.23
CA ALA A 18 0.12 15.84 7.56
C ALA A 18 -0.34 17.32 7.46
N GLN A 19 -1.59 17.55 7.04
CA GLN A 19 -2.14 18.90 6.97
C GLN A 19 -2.28 19.54 8.36
N ALA A 20 -2.75 18.80 9.36
CA ALA A 20 -2.85 19.31 10.74
C ALA A 20 -1.48 19.63 11.34
N TYR A 21 -0.48 18.79 11.12
CA TYR A 21 0.90 19.06 11.55
C TYR A 21 1.45 20.33 10.90
N GLY A 22 1.26 20.48 9.58
CA GLY A 22 1.63 21.70 8.85
C GLY A 22 0.95 22.95 9.41
N ALA A 23 -0.33 22.86 9.76
CA ALA A 23 -1.12 23.94 10.35
C ALA A 23 -0.80 24.21 11.84
N LYS A 24 0.12 23.43 12.45
CA LYS A 24 0.44 23.45 13.89
C LYS A 24 -0.76 23.12 14.80
N ARG A 25 -1.77 22.43 14.27
CA ARG A 25 -2.95 21.93 14.98
C ARG A 25 -2.71 20.50 15.47
N LEU A 26 -1.76 20.33 16.39
CA LEU A 26 -1.37 19.01 16.88
C LEU A 26 -2.49 18.34 17.70
N ASP A 27 -3.36 19.15 18.32
CA ASP A 27 -4.60 18.72 18.97
C ASP A 27 -5.47 17.86 18.05
N ARG A 28 -5.61 18.27 16.78
CA ARG A 28 -6.45 17.57 15.79
C ARG A 28 -5.89 16.21 15.38
N ILE A 29 -4.58 16.02 15.44
CA ILE A 29 -3.96 14.72 15.12
C ILE A 29 -4.49 13.64 16.08
N GLY A 30 -4.63 13.96 17.37
CA GLY A 30 -5.24 13.04 18.34
C GLY A 30 -6.67 12.68 18.00
N GLU A 31 -7.50 13.67 17.67
CA GLU A 31 -8.90 13.46 17.27
C GLU A 31 -9.01 12.57 16.02
N TYR A 32 -8.19 12.81 14.99
CA TYR A 32 -8.20 11.99 13.79
C TYR A 32 -7.77 10.55 14.06
N VAL A 33 -6.78 10.34 14.94
CA VAL A 33 -6.40 8.98 15.37
C VAL A 33 -7.56 8.30 16.09
N GLN A 34 -8.30 9.00 16.95
CA GLN A 34 -9.50 8.47 17.60
C GLN A 34 -10.60 8.11 16.59
N THR A 35 -10.85 8.97 15.59
CA THR A 35 -11.75 8.63 14.47
C THR A 35 -11.27 7.39 13.72
N GLY A 36 -9.97 7.27 13.48
CA GLY A 36 -9.35 6.09 12.88
C GLY A 36 -9.57 4.83 13.70
N VAL A 37 -9.46 4.91 15.03
CA VAL A 37 -9.77 3.78 15.93
C VAL A 37 -11.21 3.33 15.76
N ILE A 38 -12.18 4.26 15.68
CA ILE A 38 -13.59 3.92 15.45
C ILE A 38 -13.77 3.21 14.09
N VAL A 39 -13.24 3.80 13.01
CA VAL A 39 -13.36 3.24 11.64
C VAL A 39 -12.71 1.86 11.54
N LEU A 40 -11.51 1.70 12.09
CA LEU A 40 -10.79 0.43 12.06
C LEU A 40 -11.40 -0.62 12.99
N SER A 41 -12.06 -0.21 14.08
CA SER A 41 -12.82 -1.14 14.94
C SER A 41 -14.04 -1.70 14.22
N VAL A 42 -14.76 -0.87 13.44
CA VAL A 42 -15.85 -1.37 12.59
C VAL A 42 -15.31 -2.30 11.50
N ASN A 43 -14.19 -1.94 10.87
CA ASN A 43 -13.54 -2.83 9.90
C ASN A 43 -13.05 -4.14 10.54
N LEU A 44 -12.62 -4.13 11.80
CA LEU A 44 -12.22 -5.33 12.52
C LEU A 44 -13.37 -6.33 12.65
N LEU A 45 -14.62 -5.87 12.80
CA LEU A 45 -15.80 -6.75 12.77
C LEU A 45 -15.95 -7.45 11.42
N LEU A 46 -15.73 -6.72 10.32
CA LEU A 46 -15.72 -7.30 8.97
C LEU A 46 -14.61 -8.32 8.82
N VAL A 47 -13.39 -7.99 9.26
CA VAL A 47 -12.25 -8.90 9.23
C VAL A 47 -12.55 -10.17 10.03
N PHE A 48 -13.07 -10.03 11.25
CA PHE A 48 -13.47 -11.15 12.10
C PHE A 48 -14.49 -12.05 11.40
N ALA A 49 -15.57 -11.48 10.87
CA ALA A 49 -16.59 -12.24 10.15
C ALA A 49 -16.00 -12.99 8.94
N THR A 50 -15.22 -12.32 8.11
CA THR A 50 -14.63 -12.94 6.92
C THR A 50 -13.60 -14.03 7.24
N SER A 51 -12.80 -13.86 8.28
CA SER A 51 -11.81 -14.87 8.69
C SER A 51 -12.47 -16.05 9.41
N TRP A 52 -13.54 -15.80 10.17
CA TRP A 52 -14.24 -16.86 10.89
C TRP A 52 -14.98 -17.79 9.93
N TYR A 53 -15.67 -17.22 8.94
CA TYR A 53 -16.39 -17.95 7.89
C TYR A 53 -15.56 -18.17 6.62
N ALA A 54 -14.23 -18.13 6.72
CA ALA A 54 -13.35 -18.22 5.55
C ALA A 54 -13.50 -19.55 4.81
N GLU A 55 -13.69 -20.66 5.53
CA GLU A 55 -13.85 -22.00 4.93
C GLU A 55 -15.13 -22.08 4.10
N GLU A 56 -16.25 -21.63 4.66
CA GLU A 56 -17.55 -21.59 3.99
C GLU A 56 -17.52 -20.64 2.78
N ILE A 57 -16.90 -19.47 2.92
CA ILE A 57 -16.76 -18.52 1.81
C ILE A 57 -15.92 -19.13 0.69
N LEU A 58 -14.79 -19.76 0.99
CA LEU A 58 -13.90 -20.34 -0.02
C LEU A 58 -14.51 -21.56 -0.71
N THR A 59 -15.21 -22.42 0.05
CA THR A 59 -15.94 -23.57 -0.52
C THR A 59 -17.10 -23.11 -1.40
N MET A 60 -17.84 -22.05 -1.01
CA MET A 60 -18.85 -21.42 -1.87
C MET A 60 -18.27 -20.84 -3.17
N LEU A 61 -17.01 -20.40 -3.14
CA LEU A 61 -16.27 -19.94 -4.32
C LEU A 61 -15.66 -21.10 -5.14
N GLY A 62 -15.96 -22.35 -4.79
CA GLY A 62 -15.54 -23.54 -5.53
C GLY A 62 -14.08 -23.96 -5.27
N GLN A 63 -13.47 -23.50 -4.17
CA GLN A 63 -12.12 -23.93 -3.79
C GLN A 63 -12.14 -25.35 -3.19
N ASP A 64 -11.01 -26.04 -3.33
CA ASP A 64 -10.80 -27.35 -2.71
C ASP A 64 -11.00 -27.30 -1.18
N ALA A 65 -11.60 -28.36 -0.62
CA ALA A 65 -11.98 -28.39 0.78
C ALA A 65 -10.77 -28.33 1.73
N ASP A 66 -9.66 -28.99 1.37
CA ASP A 66 -8.46 -28.96 2.20
C ASP A 66 -7.78 -27.58 2.14
N VAL A 67 -7.75 -26.95 0.95
CA VAL A 67 -7.24 -25.58 0.78
C VAL A 67 -8.10 -24.57 1.56
N ALA A 68 -9.42 -24.69 1.49
CA ALA A 68 -10.35 -23.84 2.22
C ALA A 68 -10.17 -23.98 3.74
N ARG A 69 -10.06 -25.21 4.24
CA ARG A 69 -9.82 -25.50 5.67
C ARG A 69 -8.49 -24.94 6.15
N LEU A 70 -7.40 -25.15 5.40
CA LEU A 70 -6.08 -24.61 5.76
C LEU A 70 -6.06 -23.08 5.75
N SER A 71 -6.66 -22.46 4.73
CA SER A 71 -6.77 -21.00 4.64
C SER A 71 -7.60 -20.40 5.79
N SER A 72 -8.65 -21.10 6.20
CA SER A 72 -9.48 -20.74 7.35
C SER A 72 -8.71 -20.83 8.67
N SER A 73 -8.02 -21.95 8.92
CA SER A 73 -7.17 -22.11 10.11
C SER A 73 -6.13 -20.99 10.20
N PHE A 74 -5.40 -20.75 9.11
CA PHE A 74 -4.39 -19.71 9.02
C PHE A 74 -4.98 -18.32 9.31
N SER A 75 -6.13 -18.00 8.71
CA SER A 75 -6.81 -16.71 8.89
C SER A 75 -7.28 -16.51 10.33
N ARG A 76 -7.78 -17.56 10.99
CA ARG A 76 -8.21 -17.52 12.40
C ARG A 76 -7.03 -17.28 13.34
N TRP A 77 -5.89 -17.94 13.12
CA TRP A 77 -4.68 -17.72 13.91
C TRP A 77 -4.03 -16.35 13.70
N MET A 78 -4.30 -15.70 12.58
CA MET A 78 -3.88 -14.31 12.34
C MET A 78 -4.74 -13.26 13.07
N LEU A 79 -6.00 -13.58 13.41
CA LEU A 79 -6.96 -12.62 13.99
C LEU A 79 -6.43 -11.88 15.24
N PRO A 80 -5.80 -12.54 16.23
CA PRO A 80 -5.35 -11.87 17.46
C PRO A 80 -4.34 -10.75 17.21
N GLY A 81 -3.54 -10.83 16.13
CA GLY A 81 -2.55 -9.81 15.80
C GLY A 81 -3.13 -8.57 15.09
N ILE A 82 -4.33 -8.64 14.52
CA ILE A 82 -4.89 -7.57 13.68
C ILE A 82 -5.22 -6.30 14.47
N PRO A 83 -5.85 -6.36 15.67
CA PRO A 83 -6.08 -5.15 16.48
C PRO A 83 -4.79 -4.39 16.79
N PHE A 84 -3.70 -5.12 17.05
CA PHE A 84 -2.38 -4.55 17.35
C PHE A 84 -1.75 -3.92 16.11
N LEU A 85 -1.89 -4.57 14.95
CA LEU A 85 -1.48 -4.00 13.66
C LEU A 85 -2.20 -2.68 13.39
N TYR A 86 -3.52 -2.61 13.61
CA TYR A 86 -4.31 -1.40 13.41
C TYR A 86 -3.92 -0.29 14.40
N ALA A 87 -3.73 -0.62 15.68
CA ALA A 87 -3.25 0.34 16.67
C ALA A 87 -1.87 0.90 16.30
N TYR A 88 -0.95 0.04 15.85
CA TYR A 88 0.35 0.46 15.36
C TYR A 88 0.23 1.34 14.11
N GLU A 89 -0.57 0.95 13.12
CA GLU A 89 -0.67 1.69 11.85
C GLU A 89 -1.21 3.11 12.06
N LEU A 90 -2.24 3.28 12.89
CA LEU A 90 -2.78 4.61 13.21
C LEU A 90 -1.71 5.49 13.88
N THR A 91 -1.00 4.93 14.86
CA THR A 91 0.06 5.66 15.58
C THR A 91 1.26 5.95 14.68
N ARG A 92 1.63 4.99 13.82
CA ARG A 92 2.68 5.10 12.82
C ARG A 92 2.40 6.27 11.88
N LYS A 93 1.18 6.37 11.33
CA LYS A 93 0.80 7.48 10.44
C LYS A 93 0.86 8.84 11.15
N ALA A 94 0.42 8.91 12.41
CA ALA A 94 0.53 10.13 13.21
C ALA A 94 1.99 10.55 13.44
N LEU A 95 2.90 9.61 13.73
CA LEU A 95 4.33 9.89 13.88
C LEU A 95 5.01 10.23 12.56
N GLN A 96 4.64 9.55 11.46
CA GLN A 96 5.17 9.81 10.12
C GLN A 96 4.84 11.23 9.64
N ALA A 97 3.61 11.71 9.84
CA ALA A 97 3.21 13.08 9.51
C ALA A 97 4.10 14.13 10.22
N GLN A 98 4.57 13.80 11.42
CA GLN A 98 5.47 14.62 12.24
C GLN A 98 6.95 14.45 11.89
N ASN A 99 7.29 13.69 10.83
CA ASN A 99 8.66 13.32 10.43
C ASN A 99 9.41 12.45 11.45
N ILE A 100 8.71 11.72 12.31
CA ILE A 100 9.30 10.82 13.31
C ILE A 100 9.34 9.41 12.72
N LEU A 101 10.47 9.04 12.09
CA LEU A 101 10.61 7.80 11.32
C LEU A 101 11.56 6.77 11.95
N THR A 102 12.67 7.21 12.52
CA THR A 102 13.70 6.34 13.11
C THR A 102 13.16 5.28 14.08
N PRO A 103 12.30 5.60 15.08
CA PRO A 103 11.76 4.57 15.96
C PRO A 103 10.88 3.57 15.21
N LEU A 104 10.14 4.00 14.19
CA LEU A 104 9.26 3.14 13.41
C LEU A 104 10.06 2.10 12.63
N VAL A 105 11.24 2.48 12.11
CA VAL A 105 12.16 1.56 11.42
C VAL A 105 12.70 0.50 12.38
N ILE A 106 13.16 0.91 13.57
CA ILE A 106 13.66 -0.01 14.59
C ILE A 106 12.56 -1.00 15.01
N ILE A 107 11.35 -0.49 15.26
CA ILE A 107 10.19 -1.33 15.63
C ILE A 107 9.84 -2.31 14.52
N ALA A 108 9.88 -1.88 13.26
CA ALA A 108 9.63 -2.76 12.11
C ALA A 108 10.68 -3.87 12.00
N VAL A 109 11.96 -3.58 12.27
CA VAL A 109 13.03 -4.60 12.30
C VAL A 109 12.79 -5.61 13.43
N ILE A 110 12.46 -5.13 14.64
CA ILE A 110 12.13 -6.01 15.78
C ILE A 110 10.91 -6.89 15.47
N GLY A 111 9.83 -6.29 14.94
CA GLY A 111 8.62 -7.03 14.57
C GLY A 111 8.89 -8.12 13.52
N ASN A 112 9.75 -7.85 12.53
CA ASN A 112 10.17 -8.86 11.56
C ASN A 112 11.04 -9.95 12.18
N ALA A 113 11.96 -9.60 13.08
CA ALA A 113 12.78 -10.59 13.80
C ALA A 113 11.92 -11.52 14.65
N VAL A 114 10.91 -10.98 15.35
CA VAL A 114 9.93 -11.78 16.11
C VAL A 114 9.10 -12.66 15.17
N ASN A 115 8.61 -12.12 14.06
CA ASN A 115 7.84 -12.89 13.08
C ASN A 115 8.65 -14.08 12.54
N ILE A 116 9.90 -13.86 12.14
CA ILE A 116 10.79 -14.91 11.62
C ILE A 116 11.14 -15.92 12.72
N GLY A 117 11.59 -15.45 13.89
CA GLY A 117 12.02 -16.32 14.98
C GLY A 117 10.88 -17.15 15.56
N ALA A 118 9.74 -16.53 15.85
CA ALA A 118 8.56 -17.23 16.36
C ALA A 118 7.94 -18.12 15.28
N GLY A 119 7.81 -17.64 14.04
CA GLY A 119 7.27 -18.42 12.94
C GLY A 119 8.09 -19.68 12.66
N TYR A 120 9.42 -19.55 12.56
CA TYR A 120 10.32 -20.69 12.36
C TYR A 120 10.30 -21.66 13.56
N GLY A 121 10.42 -21.14 14.79
CA GLY A 121 10.41 -21.95 16.00
C GLY A 121 9.10 -22.71 16.20
N LEU A 122 7.96 -22.06 16.04
CA LEU A 122 6.66 -22.69 16.20
C LEU A 122 6.38 -23.69 15.06
N ALA A 123 6.79 -23.38 13.82
CA ALA A 123 6.52 -24.27 12.71
C ALA A 123 7.36 -25.54 12.71
N TYR A 124 8.66 -25.45 13.04
CA TYR A 124 9.59 -26.58 12.92
C TYR A 124 9.94 -27.27 14.24
N HIS A 125 9.75 -26.61 15.39
CA HIS A 125 10.15 -27.15 16.70
C HIS A 125 8.99 -27.39 17.67
N THR A 126 7.75 -27.19 17.23
CA THR A 126 6.56 -27.50 18.03
C THR A 126 5.54 -28.29 17.23
N SER A 127 4.54 -28.87 17.90
CA SER A 127 3.44 -29.59 17.26
C SER A 127 2.48 -28.70 16.46
N LEU A 128 2.66 -27.36 16.47
CA LEU A 128 1.79 -26.41 15.77
C LEU A 128 1.99 -26.40 14.25
N GLY A 129 3.15 -26.83 13.75
CA GLY A 129 3.39 -26.98 12.30
C GLY A 129 3.01 -25.74 11.48
N PHE A 130 2.20 -25.92 10.44
CA PHE A 130 1.73 -24.85 9.57
C PHE A 130 1.08 -23.67 10.30
N ASP A 131 0.25 -23.94 11.32
CA ASP A 131 -0.41 -22.89 12.12
C ASP A 131 0.59 -22.06 12.92
N GLY A 132 1.76 -22.63 13.24
CA GLY A 132 2.86 -21.92 13.90
C GLY A 132 3.34 -20.69 13.11
N ILE A 133 3.25 -20.72 11.77
CA ILE A 133 3.61 -19.59 10.90
C ILE A 133 2.60 -18.43 11.09
N ALA A 134 1.30 -18.74 11.13
CA ALA A 134 0.24 -17.75 11.35
C ALA A 134 0.36 -17.11 12.74
N ILE A 135 0.64 -17.92 13.77
CA ILE A 135 0.86 -17.45 15.14
C ILE A 135 2.09 -16.54 15.20
N GLY A 136 3.20 -16.93 14.55
CA GLY A 136 4.40 -16.10 14.43
C GLY A 136 4.10 -14.73 13.84
N ARG A 137 3.25 -14.68 12.80
CA ARG A 137 2.80 -13.44 12.19
C ARG A 137 1.95 -12.58 13.14
N SER A 138 1.04 -13.20 13.89
CA SER A 138 0.27 -12.52 14.94
C SER A 138 1.16 -11.92 16.02
N LEU A 139 2.13 -12.69 16.53
CA LEU A 139 3.10 -12.22 17.51
C LEU A 139 3.93 -11.05 17.00
N GLY A 140 4.39 -11.13 15.75
CA GLY A 140 5.08 -10.03 15.09
C GLY A 140 4.24 -8.74 15.07
N ASN A 141 2.96 -8.84 14.72
CA ASN A 141 2.04 -7.70 14.74
C ASN A 141 1.77 -7.17 16.16
N MET A 142 1.66 -8.05 17.16
CA MET A 142 1.44 -7.68 18.56
C MET A 142 2.62 -6.90 19.14
N VAL A 143 3.85 -7.25 18.76
CA VAL A 143 5.05 -6.57 19.24
C VAL A 143 5.16 -5.14 18.72
N LEU A 144 4.65 -4.83 17.52
CA LEU A 144 4.76 -3.51 16.91
C LEU A 144 4.26 -2.36 17.82
N PRO A 145 2.99 -2.34 18.28
CA PRO A 145 2.53 -1.30 19.18
C PRO A 145 3.11 -1.43 20.60
N LEU A 146 3.48 -2.63 21.04
CA LEU A 146 4.13 -2.83 22.35
C LEU A 146 5.49 -2.13 22.41
N CYS A 147 6.27 -2.15 21.32
CA CYS A 147 7.54 -1.43 21.25
C CYS A 147 7.37 0.10 21.17
N LEU A 148 6.17 0.63 20.88
CA LEU A 148 5.90 2.07 20.98
C LEU A 148 5.82 2.53 22.44
N ILE A 149 5.45 1.65 23.38
CA ILE A 149 5.34 1.97 24.81
C ILE A 149 6.68 2.47 25.39
N PRO A 150 7.79 1.70 25.34
CA PRO A 150 9.08 2.15 25.85
C PRO A 150 9.60 3.38 25.09
N TYR A 151 9.30 3.50 23.80
CA TYR A 151 9.62 4.69 23.02
C TYR A 151 8.95 5.96 23.59
N PHE A 152 7.65 5.90 23.87
CA PHE A 152 6.92 7.02 24.48
C PHE A 152 7.29 7.27 25.94
N MET A 153 7.74 6.25 26.68
CA MET A 153 8.31 6.45 28.02
C MET A 153 9.64 7.23 27.93
N TRP A 154 10.47 6.96 26.92
CA TRP A 154 11.73 7.68 26.72
C TRP A 154 11.54 9.09 26.12
N ARG A 155 10.56 9.25 25.21
CA ARG A 155 10.24 10.52 24.53
C ARG A 155 8.76 10.89 24.73
N PRO A 156 8.32 11.20 25.96
CA PRO A 156 6.91 11.47 26.26
C PRO A 156 6.37 12.70 25.52
N GLN A 157 7.24 13.64 25.16
CA GLN A 157 6.87 14.83 24.41
C GLN A 157 6.24 14.50 23.05
N HIS A 158 6.71 13.45 22.37
CA HIS A 158 6.20 13.06 21.05
C HIS A 158 4.79 12.47 21.10
N LEU A 159 4.33 11.99 22.26
CA LEU A 159 2.93 11.57 22.46
C LEU A 159 2.09 12.73 22.97
N LYS A 160 2.59 13.44 23.99
CA LYS A 160 1.88 14.55 24.65
C LYS A 160 1.53 15.70 23.70
N GLN A 161 2.27 15.88 22.62
CA GLN A 161 2.03 16.95 21.65
C GLN A 161 0.71 16.80 20.87
N TRP A 162 0.26 15.57 20.61
CA TRP A 162 -0.96 15.32 19.83
C TRP A 162 -2.01 14.49 20.57
N TRP A 163 -1.61 13.73 21.59
CA TRP A 163 -2.51 13.03 22.50
C TRP A 163 -2.67 13.83 23.81
N ILE A 164 -3.12 15.09 23.68
CA ILE A 164 -3.24 16.06 24.78
C ILE A 164 -4.47 15.75 25.65
N SER A 165 -5.60 15.45 25.00
CA SER A 165 -6.89 15.23 25.66
C SER A 165 -7.16 13.74 25.84
N SER A 166 -7.86 13.40 26.93
CA SER A 166 -8.58 12.13 27.07
C SER A 166 -9.48 11.90 25.85
N TRP A 167 -9.86 10.64 25.63
CA TRP A 167 -10.75 10.22 24.56
C TRP A 167 -11.98 11.12 24.44
N ASN A 168 -12.17 11.74 23.26
CA ASN A 168 -13.30 12.63 22.98
C ASN A 168 -14.15 12.01 21.86
N PHE A 169 -15.12 11.19 22.28
CA PHE A 169 -15.98 10.45 21.35
C PHE A 169 -16.78 11.37 20.41
N THR A 170 -17.27 12.51 20.92
CA THR A 170 -18.07 13.45 20.12
C THR A 170 -17.25 14.07 19.00
N ALA A 171 -16.02 14.53 19.30
CA ALA A 171 -15.10 15.06 18.30
C ALA A 171 -14.63 13.97 17.32
N ALA A 172 -14.35 12.75 17.80
CA ALA A 172 -13.97 11.65 16.93
C ALA A 172 -15.08 11.30 15.91
N CYS A 173 -16.34 11.32 16.36
CA CYS A 173 -17.50 11.06 15.49
C CYS A 173 -17.77 12.20 14.49
N SER A 174 -17.51 13.47 14.85
CA SER A 174 -17.73 14.59 13.92
C SER A 174 -16.81 14.52 12.69
N HIS A 175 -15.60 13.95 12.84
CA HIS A 175 -14.64 13.81 11.75
C HIS A 175 -14.87 12.58 10.86
N LEU A 176 -15.81 11.70 11.20
CA LEU A 176 -16.05 10.43 10.51
C LEU A 176 -16.34 10.63 9.02
N GLY A 177 -17.16 11.64 8.67
CA GLY A 177 -17.51 11.94 7.29
C GLY A 177 -16.30 12.35 6.44
N VAL A 178 -15.42 13.19 6.99
CA VAL A 178 -14.18 13.60 6.30
C VAL A 178 -13.21 12.44 6.20
N PHE A 179 -13.06 11.67 7.27
CA PHE A 179 -12.20 10.48 7.30
C PHE A 179 -12.61 9.48 6.22
N LEU A 180 -13.90 9.11 6.13
CA LEU A 180 -14.38 8.16 5.12
C LEU A 180 -14.29 8.73 3.70
N ARG A 181 -14.54 10.04 3.52
CA ARG A 181 -14.42 10.71 2.21
C ARG A 181 -13.00 10.65 1.64
N LEU A 182 -11.96 10.63 2.49
CA LEU A 182 -10.56 10.49 2.10
C LEU A 182 -10.10 9.03 2.09
N GLY A 183 -10.51 8.28 3.12
CA GLY A 183 -10.10 6.89 3.36
C GLY A 183 -10.68 5.91 2.36
N ILE A 184 -11.95 6.04 1.95
CA ILE A 184 -12.55 5.13 0.95
C ILE A 184 -11.81 5.24 -0.40
N PRO A 185 -11.59 6.44 -0.97
CA PRO A 185 -10.76 6.54 -2.17
C PRO A 185 -9.32 6.06 -1.98
N GLY A 186 -8.68 6.37 -0.85
CA GLY A 186 -7.32 5.91 -0.59
C GLY A 186 -7.21 4.38 -0.46
N MET A 187 -8.24 3.75 0.13
CA MET A 187 -8.42 2.30 0.17
C MET A 187 -8.59 1.73 -1.24
N LEU A 188 -9.47 2.33 -2.06
CA LEU A 188 -9.68 1.89 -3.43
C LEU A 188 -8.40 2.03 -4.26
N MET A 189 -7.64 3.11 -4.11
CA MET A 189 -6.34 3.26 -4.80
C MET A 189 -5.43 2.06 -4.53
N ASN A 190 -5.26 1.68 -3.25
CA ASN A 190 -4.40 0.56 -2.87
C ASN A 190 -4.99 -0.81 -3.28
N ALA A 191 -6.30 -0.98 -3.14
CA ALA A 191 -6.97 -2.24 -3.47
C ALA A 191 -6.98 -2.52 -4.97
N MET A 192 -7.26 -1.50 -5.79
CA MET A 192 -7.32 -1.61 -7.26
C MET A 192 -5.97 -1.99 -7.86
N GLU A 193 -4.87 -1.49 -7.30
CA GLU A 193 -3.52 -1.82 -7.75
C GLU A 193 -3.21 -3.30 -7.45
N MET A 194 -3.49 -3.76 -6.23
CA MET A 194 -3.30 -5.17 -5.84
C MET A 194 -4.20 -6.11 -6.65
N TRP A 195 -5.49 -5.78 -6.78
CA TRP A 195 -6.44 -6.58 -7.55
C TRP A 195 -6.16 -6.58 -9.05
N GLY A 196 -5.51 -5.52 -9.56
CA GLY A 196 -5.00 -5.49 -10.94
C GLY A 196 -3.98 -6.59 -11.17
N PHE A 197 -2.97 -6.73 -10.31
CA PHE A 197 -1.99 -7.81 -10.40
C PHE A 197 -2.63 -9.19 -10.24
N GLU A 198 -3.57 -9.37 -9.31
CA GLU A 198 -4.30 -10.65 -9.18
C GLU A 198 -5.11 -10.99 -10.44
N THR A 199 -5.68 -9.99 -11.10
CA THR A 199 -6.36 -10.19 -12.39
C THR A 199 -5.37 -10.65 -13.45
N LEU A 200 -4.17 -10.07 -13.50
CA LEU A 200 -3.10 -10.53 -14.39
C LEU A 200 -2.65 -11.97 -14.06
N THR A 201 -2.57 -12.33 -12.78
CA THR A 201 -2.28 -13.71 -12.36
C THR A 201 -3.32 -14.67 -12.93
N ILE A 202 -4.61 -14.38 -12.77
CA ILE A 202 -5.71 -15.18 -13.32
C ILE A 202 -5.59 -15.28 -14.84
N LEU A 203 -5.38 -14.16 -15.54
CA LEU A 203 -5.24 -14.15 -17.00
C LEU A 203 -4.01 -14.94 -17.46
N SER A 204 -2.90 -14.89 -16.73
CA SER A 204 -1.71 -15.70 -17.04
C SER A 204 -2.00 -17.20 -16.93
N GLY A 205 -2.90 -17.59 -16.02
CA GLY A 205 -3.39 -18.95 -15.84
C GLY A 205 -4.29 -19.47 -16.96
N LEU A 206 -4.76 -18.58 -17.85
CA LEU A 206 -5.60 -18.94 -19.00
C LEU A 206 -4.82 -19.04 -20.31
N LEU A 207 -3.52 -18.74 -20.29
CA LEU A 207 -2.66 -18.83 -21.46
C LEU A 207 -2.38 -20.30 -21.84
N PRO A 208 -2.11 -20.59 -23.14
CA PRO A 208 -1.88 -21.96 -23.62
C PRO A 208 -0.77 -22.71 -22.85
N ASP A 209 0.36 -22.05 -22.60
CA ASP A 209 1.47 -22.59 -21.80
C ASP A 209 1.33 -22.18 -20.32
N THR A 210 0.25 -22.63 -19.69
CA THR A 210 -0.20 -22.17 -18.36
C THR A 210 0.92 -22.22 -17.31
N ILE A 211 1.63 -23.36 -17.19
CA ILE A 211 2.67 -23.54 -16.17
C ILE A 211 3.83 -22.55 -16.38
N VAL A 212 4.24 -22.37 -17.63
CA VAL A 212 5.34 -21.48 -18.02
C VAL A 212 4.96 -20.02 -17.75
N ALA A 213 3.77 -19.62 -18.19
CA ALA A 213 3.28 -18.25 -18.04
C ALA A 213 3.06 -17.85 -16.58
N VAL A 214 2.44 -18.72 -15.78
CA VAL A 214 2.17 -18.46 -14.36
C VAL A 214 3.47 -18.41 -13.55
N ALA A 215 4.42 -19.30 -13.83
CA ALA A 215 5.73 -19.29 -13.17
C ALA A 215 6.49 -18.00 -13.50
N ALA A 216 6.54 -17.60 -14.77
CA ALA A 216 7.19 -16.36 -15.19
C ALA A 216 6.52 -15.12 -14.59
N HIS A 217 5.18 -15.07 -14.62
CA HIS A 217 4.41 -13.98 -14.01
C HIS A 217 4.69 -13.85 -12.51
N SER A 218 4.73 -14.97 -11.78
CA SER A 218 5.02 -14.98 -10.33
C SER A 218 6.39 -14.39 -10.00
N VAL A 219 7.42 -14.71 -10.79
CA VAL A 219 8.77 -14.11 -10.62
C VAL A 219 8.72 -12.60 -10.82
N LEU A 220 8.07 -12.15 -11.90
CA LEU A 220 7.97 -10.73 -12.24
C LEU A 220 7.19 -9.94 -11.18
N VAL A 221 6.08 -10.48 -10.68
CA VAL A 221 5.33 -9.86 -9.57
C VAL A 221 6.19 -9.72 -8.32
N ASN A 222 6.95 -10.76 -7.95
CA ASN A 222 7.85 -10.70 -6.80
C ASN A 222 8.94 -9.63 -6.96
N VAL A 223 9.59 -9.58 -8.12
CA VAL A 223 10.61 -8.57 -8.43
C VAL A 223 9.99 -7.17 -8.45
N ASN A 224 8.80 -7.01 -9.04
CA ASN A 224 8.07 -5.75 -9.04
C ASN A 224 7.75 -5.28 -7.62
N LEU A 225 7.22 -6.15 -6.75
CA LEU A 225 6.89 -5.81 -5.36
C LEU A 225 8.11 -5.31 -4.57
N LEU A 226 9.29 -5.89 -4.80
CA LEU A 226 10.54 -5.45 -4.16
C LEU A 226 10.89 -4.01 -4.58
N VAL A 227 10.82 -3.70 -5.87
CA VAL A 227 11.11 -2.35 -6.39
C VAL A 227 10.03 -1.37 -5.97
N TYR A 228 8.76 -1.77 -6.07
CA TYR A 228 7.59 -0.97 -5.71
C TYR A 228 7.62 -0.52 -4.25
N THR A 229 8.13 -1.35 -3.33
CA THR A 229 8.27 -0.97 -1.91
C THR A 229 9.09 0.30 -1.73
N ILE A 230 10.09 0.53 -2.59
CA ILE A 230 10.94 1.73 -2.58
C ILE A 230 10.14 2.94 -3.09
N PHE A 231 9.37 2.78 -4.16
CA PHE A 231 8.50 3.82 -4.70
C PHE A 231 7.39 4.19 -3.72
N SER A 232 6.81 3.21 -3.03
CA SER A 232 5.84 3.41 -1.95
C SER A 232 6.43 4.26 -0.82
N GLY A 233 7.70 4.02 -0.44
CA GLY A 233 8.43 4.87 0.51
C GLY A 233 8.55 6.34 0.05
N LEU A 234 8.93 6.56 -1.21
CA LEU A 234 8.96 7.90 -1.81
C LEU A 234 7.57 8.55 -1.88
N SER A 235 6.53 7.75 -2.16
CA SER A 235 5.13 8.19 -2.21
C SER A 235 4.65 8.68 -0.85
N VAL A 236 4.99 7.98 0.24
CA VAL A 236 4.74 8.42 1.61
C VAL A 236 5.50 9.70 1.95
N ALA A 237 6.79 9.79 1.56
CA ALA A 237 7.59 11.00 1.78
C ALA A 237 7.01 12.22 1.03
N ALA A 238 6.61 12.04 -0.23
CA ALA A 238 5.97 13.08 -1.03
C ALA A 238 4.63 13.53 -0.42
N ASN A 239 3.81 12.57 0.03
CA ASN A 239 2.58 12.84 0.76
C ASN A 239 2.81 13.73 1.98
N ILE A 240 3.73 13.34 2.88
CA ILE A 240 4.03 14.09 4.10
C ILE A 240 4.51 15.51 3.77
N ARG A 241 5.46 15.65 2.83
CA ARG A 241 6.04 16.96 2.50
C ARG A 241 5.02 17.89 1.85
N VAL A 242 4.22 17.39 0.91
CA VAL A 242 3.15 18.18 0.27
C VAL A 242 2.07 18.54 1.28
N GLY A 243 1.59 17.58 2.06
CA GLY A 243 0.56 17.78 3.08
C GLY A 243 0.98 18.79 4.14
N ASN A 244 2.19 18.67 4.70
CA ASN A 244 2.72 19.61 5.69
C ASN A 244 2.86 21.03 5.10
N CYS A 245 3.33 21.18 3.86
CA CYS A 245 3.45 22.50 3.23
C CYS A 245 2.09 23.14 2.95
N LEU A 246 1.10 22.36 2.49
CA LEU A 246 -0.25 22.86 2.26
C LEU A 246 -0.94 23.26 3.56
N GLY A 247 -0.83 22.43 4.60
CA GLY A 247 -1.34 22.75 5.94
C GLY A 247 -0.71 24.01 6.54
N ALA A 248 0.59 24.22 6.30
CA ALA A 248 1.30 25.44 6.72
C ALA A 248 0.92 26.70 5.90
N GLY A 249 0.09 26.58 4.86
CA GLY A 249 -0.24 27.70 3.99
C GLY A 249 0.90 28.11 3.05
N LEU A 250 1.79 27.18 2.69
CA LEU A 250 2.98 27.41 1.86
C LEU A 250 2.84 26.76 0.47
N PRO A 251 1.97 27.29 -0.43
CA PRO A 251 1.66 26.66 -1.72
C PRO A 251 2.86 26.55 -2.66
N LYS A 252 3.79 27.52 -2.63
CA LYS A 252 5.02 27.50 -3.44
C LYS A 252 5.95 26.38 -2.99
N THR A 253 6.12 26.19 -1.69
CA THR A 253 6.93 25.11 -1.10
C THR A 253 6.31 23.75 -1.37
N ALA A 254 4.98 23.62 -1.31
CA ALA A 254 4.27 22.40 -1.68
C ALA A 254 4.52 22.02 -3.15
N ARG A 255 4.50 23.01 -4.06
CA ARG A 255 4.78 22.84 -5.49
C ARG A 255 6.23 22.41 -5.74
N LEU A 256 7.18 22.97 -4.98
CA LEU A 256 8.58 22.57 -4.99
C LEU A 256 8.75 21.12 -4.48
N ALA A 257 8.12 20.77 -3.36
CA ALA A 257 8.16 19.41 -2.79
C ALA A 257 7.66 18.37 -3.80
N ARG A 258 6.54 18.64 -4.48
CA ARG A 258 6.03 17.83 -5.59
C ARG A 258 7.07 17.66 -6.71
N THR A 259 7.72 18.75 -7.12
CA THR A 259 8.70 18.71 -8.21
C THR A 259 9.94 17.90 -7.84
N ILE A 260 10.45 18.09 -6.62
CA ILE A 260 11.60 17.33 -6.10
C ILE A 260 11.25 15.84 -6.01
N ALA A 261 10.08 15.51 -5.45
CA ALA A 261 9.64 14.12 -5.35
C ALA A 261 9.60 13.42 -6.72
N LEU A 262 9.00 14.05 -7.73
CA LEU A 262 8.93 13.47 -9.08
C LEU A 262 10.31 13.32 -9.73
N ARG A 263 11.22 14.29 -9.56
CA ARG A 263 12.58 14.23 -10.12
C ARG A 263 13.44 13.13 -9.46
N VAL A 264 13.39 13.03 -8.13
CA VAL A 264 14.09 11.98 -7.38
C VAL A 264 13.55 10.60 -7.79
N THR A 265 12.23 10.48 -7.92
CA THR A 265 11.57 9.24 -8.36
C THR A 265 11.99 8.86 -9.76
N PHE A 266 12.02 9.80 -10.71
CA PHE A 266 12.48 9.54 -12.07
C PHE A 266 13.93 9.03 -12.10
N ALA A 267 14.85 9.69 -11.38
CA ALA A 267 16.25 9.28 -11.34
C ALA A 267 16.41 7.87 -10.74
N LEU A 268 15.71 7.60 -9.63
CA LEU A 268 15.76 6.30 -8.96
C LEU A 268 15.12 5.19 -9.81
N ALA A 269 13.94 5.44 -10.37
CA ALA A 269 13.24 4.48 -11.20
C ALA A 269 13.98 4.21 -12.52
N ALA A 270 14.64 5.21 -13.11
CA ALA A 270 15.53 5.02 -14.25
C ALA A 270 16.73 4.12 -13.90
N THR A 271 17.27 4.28 -12.68
CA THR A 271 18.34 3.41 -12.18
C THR A 271 17.85 1.96 -12.05
N PHE A 272 16.66 1.75 -11.48
CA PHE A 272 16.04 0.43 -11.41
C PHE A 272 15.73 -0.15 -12.79
N ALA A 273 15.23 0.66 -13.73
CA ALA A 273 14.97 0.22 -15.09
C ALA A 273 16.24 -0.31 -15.77
N VAL A 274 17.35 0.42 -15.68
CA VAL A 274 18.65 -0.01 -16.22
C VAL A 274 19.15 -1.26 -15.51
N PHE A 275 19.03 -1.33 -14.18
CA PHE A 275 19.42 -2.49 -13.40
C PHE A 275 18.61 -3.75 -13.79
N LEU A 276 17.28 -3.65 -13.80
CA LEU A 276 16.40 -4.76 -14.18
C LEU A 276 16.60 -5.19 -15.63
N TYR A 277 16.83 -4.25 -16.55
CA TYR A 277 17.17 -4.56 -17.92
C TYR A 277 18.50 -5.33 -18.01
N GLY A 278 19.57 -4.80 -17.40
CA GLY A 278 20.91 -5.37 -17.46
C GLY A 278 21.02 -6.74 -16.79
N PHE A 279 20.22 -6.99 -15.75
CA PHE A 279 20.18 -8.26 -15.03
C PHE A 279 18.98 -9.14 -15.38
N SER A 280 18.24 -8.82 -16.45
CA SER A 280 17.03 -9.55 -16.86
C SER A 280 17.27 -11.03 -17.16
N GLY A 281 18.47 -11.41 -17.63
CA GLY A 281 18.84 -12.81 -17.85
C GLY A 281 19.32 -13.57 -16.60
N VAL A 282 19.58 -12.87 -15.49
CA VAL A 282 20.12 -13.47 -14.25
C VAL A 282 19.06 -13.55 -13.16
N ILE A 283 18.30 -12.48 -12.93
CA ILE A 283 17.33 -12.40 -11.82
C ILE A 283 16.31 -13.54 -11.88
N PRO A 284 15.64 -13.84 -13.01
CA PRO A 284 14.67 -14.92 -13.06
C PRO A 284 15.24 -16.30 -12.75
N ARG A 285 16.52 -16.54 -13.09
CA ARG A 285 17.23 -17.79 -12.82
C ARG A 285 17.56 -18.00 -11.34
N LEU A 286 17.40 -16.97 -10.50
CA LEU A 286 17.45 -17.11 -9.04
C LEU A 286 16.17 -17.72 -8.47
N PHE A 287 15.05 -17.63 -9.20
CA PHE A 287 13.75 -18.14 -8.79
C PHE A 287 13.36 -19.43 -9.51
N LEU A 288 13.77 -19.58 -10.77
CA LEU A 288 13.40 -20.68 -11.64
C LEU A 288 14.63 -21.44 -12.12
N SER A 289 14.50 -22.77 -12.20
CA SER A 289 15.47 -23.61 -12.90
C SER A 289 15.53 -23.26 -14.39
N ALA A 290 16.66 -23.53 -15.04
CA ALA A 290 16.83 -23.27 -16.46
C ALA A 290 15.76 -24.02 -17.28
N GLY A 291 15.16 -23.32 -18.24
CA GLY A 291 14.06 -23.81 -19.08
C GLY A 291 13.14 -22.68 -19.52
N ASP A 292 12.05 -23.04 -20.20
CA ASP A 292 11.16 -22.09 -20.88
C ASP A 292 10.59 -21.01 -19.95
N SER A 293 10.27 -21.36 -18.70
CA SER A 293 9.73 -20.39 -17.71
C SER A 293 10.75 -19.31 -17.34
N ALA A 294 12.03 -19.68 -17.20
CA ALA A 294 13.09 -18.74 -16.88
C ALA A 294 13.41 -17.83 -18.09
N ASP A 295 13.38 -18.38 -19.30
CA ASP A 295 13.63 -17.62 -20.53
C ASP A 295 12.48 -16.65 -20.83
N LEU A 296 11.22 -17.08 -20.64
CA LEU A 296 10.05 -16.20 -20.74
C LEU A 296 10.11 -15.08 -19.69
N ALA A 297 10.39 -15.40 -18.43
CA ALA A 297 10.52 -14.40 -17.38
C ALA A 297 11.64 -13.39 -17.67
N SER A 298 12.76 -13.84 -18.24
CA SER A 298 13.87 -12.98 -18.65
C SER A 298 13.46 -12.02 -19.76
N LYS A 299 12.78 -12.53 -20.79
CA LYS A 299 12.29 -11.73 -21.91
C LYS A 299 11.28 -10.67 -21.45
N VAL A 300 10.28 -11.08 -20.66
CA VAL A 300 9.25 -10.15 -20.15
C VAL A 300 9.86 -9.12 -19.22
N MET A 301 10.81 -9.49 -18.35
CA MET A 301 11.51 -8.55 -17.47
C MET A 301 12.26 -7.48 -18.25
N ALA A 302 12.94 -7.87 -19.34
CA ALA A 302 13.64 -6.93 -20.20
C ALA A 302 12.68 -5.94 -20.90
N ILE A 303 11.51 -6.42 -21.34
CA ILE A 303 10.48 -5.58 -21.97
C ILE A 303 9.83 -4.65 -20.93
N TRP A 304 9.60 -5.14 -19.71
CA TRP A 304 8.91 -4.40 -18.67
C TRP A 304 9.80 -3.41 -17.91
N SER A 305 11.12 -3.62 -17.87
CA SER A 305 12.02 -2.77 -17.08
C SER A 305 11.93 -1.25 -17.37
N PRO A 306 11.69 -0.75 -18.59
CA PRO A 306 11.48 0.68 -18.80
C PRO A 306 10.16 1.18 -18.21
N LEU A 307 9.13 0.32 -18.14
CA LEU A 307 7.82 0.64 -17.57
C LEU A 307 7.89 0.83 -16.05
N THR A 308 8.92 0.30 -15.39
CA THR A 308 9.21 0.58 -13.96
C THR A 308 9.34 2.08 -13.68
N VAL A 309 9.80 2.89 -14.65
CA VAL A 309 9.83 4.37 -14.52
C VAL A 309 8.43 4.96 -14.40
N VAL A 310 7.51 4.44 -15.21
CA VAL A 310 6.12 4.89 -15.24
C VAL A 310 5.41 4.50 -13.95
N ASP A 311 5.58 3.26 -13.51
CA ASP A 311 5.04 2.74 -12.26
C ASP A 311 5.51 3.58 -11.05
N GLY A 312 6.82 3.81 -10.92
CA GLY A 312 7.35 4.65 -9.84
C GLY A 312 6.79 6.07 -9.84
N LEU A 313 6.69 6.71 -11.01
CA LEU A 313 6.11 8.05 -11.14
C LEU A 313 4.59 8.05 -10.85
N ASN A 314 3.87 7.01 -11.23
CA ASN A 314 2.47 6.82 -10.88
C ASN A 314 2.31 6.74 -9.35
N CYS A 315 3.02 5.82 -8.70
CA CYS A 315 2.97 5.57 -7.26
C CYS A 315 3.24 6.86 -6.46
N VAL A 316 4.25 7.64 -6.84
CA VAL A 316 4.59 8.90 -6.17
C VAL A 316 3.58 10.01 -6.46
N SER A 317 3.01 10.04 -7.67
CA SER A 317 1.90 10.95 -7.99
C SER A 317 0.68 10.67 -7.11
N GLN A 318 0.34 9.40 -6.88
CA GLN A 318 -0.72 9.02 -5.94
C GLN A 318 -0.44 9.55 -4.51
N GLY A 319 0.81 9.49 -4.05
CA GLY A 319 1.24 10.08 -2.78
C GLY A 319 1.04 11.60 -2.72
N ILE A 320 1.37 12.32 -3.79
CA ILE A 320 1.12 13.76 -3.89
C ILE A 320 -0.38 14.08 -3.81
N PHE A 321 -1.24 13.28 -4.45
CA PHE A 321 -2.69 13.44 -4.38
C PHE A 321 -3.24 13.17 -2.98
N ARG A 322 -2.69 12.18 -2.25
CA ARG A 322 -2.97 11.99 -0.81
C ARG A 322 -2.59 13.24 -0.02
N GLY A 323 -1.41 13.82 -0.24
CA GLY A 323 -0.95 15.01 0.51
C GLY A 323 -1.83 16.24 0.25
N ALA A 324 -2.34 16.37 -0.97
CA ALA A 324 -3.26 17.42 -1.39
C ALA A 324 -4.74 17.18 -1.00
N GLY A 325 -5.08 16.04 -0.40
CA GLY A 325 -6.46 15.67 -0.08
C GLY A 325 -7.34 15.44 -1.32
N LYS A 326 -6.74 14.98 -2.41
CA LYS A 326 -7.39 14.70 -3.71
C LYS A 326 -7.42 13.21 -4.04
N GLN A 327 -7.42 12.31 -3.04
CA GLN A 327 -7.43 10.85 -3.28
C GLN A 327 -8.54 10.41 -4.25
N LYS A 328 -9.75 11.01 -4.16
CA LYS A 328 -10.87 10.66 -5.06
C LYS A 328 -10.51 10.75 -6.54
N SER A 329 -9.85 11.83 -6.97
CA SER A 329 -9.45 12.00 -8.36
C SER A 329 -8.40 10.96 -8.77
N ALA A 330 -7.47 10.63 -7.88
CA ALA A 330 -6.47 9.62 -8.15
C ALA A 330 -7.05 8.20 -8.21
N ALA A 331 -7.96 7.86 -7.28
CA ALA A 331 -8.68 6.60 -7.26
C ALA A 331 -9.45 6.35 -8.57
N ILE A 332 -10.22 7.34 -9.02
CA ILE A 332 -10.99 7.24 -10.28
C ILE A 332 -10.04 7.08 -11.46
N THR A 333 -8.98 7.89 -11.52
CA THR A 333 -7.99 7.84 -12.61
C THR A 333 -7.34 6.46 -12.70
N ASN A 334 -6.88 5.91 -11.58
CA ASN A 334 -6.27 4.59 -11.54
C ASN A 334 -7.27 3.49 -11.91
N ALA A 335 -8.49 3.52 -11.35
CA ALA A 335 -9.51 2.53 -11.66
C ALA A 335 -9.84 2.50 -13.15
N VAL A 336 -10.05 3.66 -13.77
CA VAL A 336 -10.34 3.74 -15.22
C VAL A 336 -9.12 3.29 -16.03
N ALA A 337 -7.93 3.78 -15.72
CA ALA A 337 -6.74 3.47 -16.50
C ALA A 337 -6.38 1.98 -16.45
N TYR A 338 -6.49 1.34 -15.28
CA TYR A 338 -6.20 -0.07 -15.13
C TYR A 338 -7.32 -0.97 -15.67
N TYR A 339 -8.56 -0.76 -15.25
CA TYR A 339 -9.65 -1.71 -15.54
C TYR A 339 -10.36 -1.45 -16.86
N ALA A 340 -10.45 -0.21 -17.32
CA ALA A 340 -11.09 0.09 -18.60
C ALA A 340 -10.12 0.03 -19.78
N MET A 341 -8.81 0.19 -19.53
CA MET A 341 -7.79 0.25 -20.58
C MET A 341 -6.70 -0.81 -20.39
N GLY A 342 -5.93 -0.77 -19.30
CA GLY A 342 -4.74 -1.60 -19.13
C GLY A 342 -5.01 -3.11 -19.20
N ILE A 343 -5.98 -3.60 -18.42
CA ILE A 343 -6.36 -5.02 -18.39
C ILE A 343 -7.00 -5.46 -19.71
N PRO A 344 -8.00 -4.76 -20.28
CA PRO A 344 -8.57 -5.13 -21.58
C PRO A 344 -7.54 -5.14 -22.72
N VAL A 345 -6.66 -4.14 -22.79
CA VAL A 345 -5.59 -4.08 -23.79
C VAL A 345 -4.60 -5.22 -23.56
N GLY A 346 -4.22 -5.49 -22.32
CA GLY A 346 -3.34 -6.59 -21.97
C GLY A 346 -3.92 -7.95 -22.37
N ALA A 347 -5.19 -8.19 -22.06
CA ALA A 347 -5.89 -9.41 -22.48
C ALA A 347 -5.96 -9.51 -24.01
N TYR A 348 -6.31 -8.44 -24.70
CA TYR A 348 -6.34 -8.43 -26.17
C TYR A 348 -4.98 -8.78 -26.78
N LEU A 349 -3.90 -8.15 -26.29
CA LEU A 349 -2.54 -8.43 -26.74
C LEU A 349 -2.11 -9.87 -26.42
N ALA A 350 -2.46 -10.36 -25.24
CA ALA A 350 -2.08 -11.70 -24.78
C ALA A 350 -2.75 -12.82 -25.57
N PHE A 351 -4.07 -12.69 -25.83
CA PHE A 351 -4.88 -13.77 -26.41
C PHE A 351 -5.16 -13.62 -27.91
N GLN A 352 -5.28 -12.40 -28.43
CA GLN A 352 -5.63 -12.18 -29.85
C GLN A 352 -4.42 -11.82 -30.72
N CYS A 353 -3.36 -11.28 -30.12
CA CYS A 353 -2.11 -10.98 -30.82
C CYS A 353 -1.01 -12.01 -30.52
N ASP A 354 -1.34 -13.11 -29.84
CA ASP A 354 -0.42 -14.19 -29.46
C ASP A 354 0.86 -13.73 -28.71
N LEU A 355 0.80 -12.59 -28.01
CA LEU A 355 1.93 -12.10 -27.21
C LEU A 355 2.02 -12.75 -25.82
N GLY A 356 1.02 -13.54 -25.43
CA GLY A 356 1.00 -14.26 -24.17
C GLY A 356 1.28 -13.38 -22.95
N ALA A 357 2.23 -13.79 -22.10
CA ALA A 357 2.59 -13.07 -20.90
C ALA A 357 3.17 -11.66 -21.17
N GLU A 358 3.84 -11.46 -22.31
CA GLU A 358 4.38 -10.14 -22.70
C GLU A 358 3.24 -9.15 -22.93
N GLY A 359 2.16 -9.59 -23.59
CA GLY A 359 0.97 -8.80 -23.83
C GLY A 359 0.31 -8.33 -22.53
N LEU A 360 0.21 -9.22 -21.53
CA LEU A 360 -0.37 -8.89 -20.22
C LEU A 360 0.41 -7.79 -19.50
N TRP A 361 1.74 -7.93 -19.41
CA TRP A 361 2.61 -6.97 -18.74
C TRP A 361 2.70 -5.64 -19.48
N PHE A 362 2.70 -5.67 -20.82
CA PHE A 362 2.68 -4.47 -21.64
C PHE A 362 1.35 -3.70 -21.46
N GLY A 363 0.22 -4.42 -21.43
CA GLY A 363 -1.09 -3.83 -21.15
C GLY A 363 -1.17 -3.16 -19.79
N ALA A 364 -0.66 -3.80 -18.73
CA ALA A 364 -0.56 -3.17 -17.41
C ALA A 364 0.26 -1.88 -17.45
N GLY A 365 1.42 -1.89 -18.13
CA GLY A 365 2.25 -0.70 -18.31
C GLY A 365 1.54 0.45 -19.05
N ILE A 366 0.70 0.14 -20.04
CA ILE A 366 -0.14 1.14 -20.71
C ILE A 366 -1.14 1.75 -19.72
N GLY A 367 -1.76 0.93 -18.87
CA GLY A 367 -2.63 1.39 -17.79
C GLY A 367 -1.92 2.35 -16.85
N ASP A 368 -0.72 1.99 -16.40
CA ASP A 368 0.12 2.86 -15.56
C ASP A 368 0.49 4.16 -16.22
N ALA A 369 0.86 4.11 -17.50
CA ALA A 369 1.24 5.29 -18.28
C ALA A 369 0.06 6.24 -18.43
N LEU A 370 -1.11 5.72 -18.75
CA LEU A 370 -2.33 6.50 -18.87
C LEU A 370 -2.70 7.15 -17.54
N ALA A 371 -2.64 6.40 -16.43
CA ALA A 371 -2.89 6.94 -15.10
C ALA A 371 -1.88 8.03 -14.74
N MET A 372 -0.58 7.77 -14.92
CA MET A 372 0.50 8.72 -14.60
C MET A 372 0.35 10.02 -15.37
N VAL A 373 0.16 9.94 -16.70
CA VAL A 373 -0.05 11.11 -17.56
C VAL A 373 -1.28 11.89 -17.12
N THR A 374 -2.40 11.20 -16.85
CA THR A 374 -3.64 11.84 -16.42
C THR A 374 -3.46 12.56 -15.07
N LEU A 375 -2.82 11.94 -14.08
CA LEU A 375 -2.52 12.57 -12.80
C LEU A 375 -1.63 13.82 -12.97
N VAL A 376 -0.61 13.75 -13.83
CA VAL A 376 0.26 14.89 -14.13
C VAL A 376 -0.51 16.04 -14.81
N LEU A 377 -1.39 15.73 -15.76
CA LEU A 377 -2.25 16.71 -16.42
C LEU A 377 -3.23 17.37 -15.45
N LEU A 378 -3.88 16.58 -14.57
CA LEU A 378 -4.74 17.09 -13.51
C LEU A 378 -3.98 18.06 -12.58
N MET A 379 -2.76 17.70 -12.17
CA MET A 379 -1.90 18.58 -11.37
C MET A 379 -1.46 19.86 -12.11
N LYS A 380 -1.41 19.84 -13.44
CA LYS A 380 -0.97 20.99 -14.24
C LYS A 380 -2.12 21.95 -14.54
N TYR A 381 -3.29 21.43 -14.92
CA TYR A 381 -4.40 22.22 -15.45
C TYR A 381 -5.55 22.43 -14.47
N CYS A 382 -5.77 21.51 -13.52
CA CYS A 382 -6.90 21.59 -12.59
C CYS A 382 -6.51 22.09 -11.19
N TRP A 383 -5.21 22.18 -10.89
CA TRP A 383 -4.74 22.54 -9.55
C TRP A 383 -4.30 23.99 -9.47
N THR A 384 -4.92 24.72 -8.55
CA THR A 384 -4.39 25.99 -8.03
C THR A 384 -3.84 25.72 -6.64
N TRP A 385 -2.52 25.83 -6.46
CA TRP A 385 -1.86 25.45 -5.20
C TRP A 385 -2.31 26.31 -4.03
N GLU A 386 -2.65 27.57 -4.29
CA GLU A 386 -3.20 28.51 -3.34
C GLU A 386 -4.55 28.00 -2.81
N LYS A 387 -5.46 27.61 -3.70
CA LYS A 387 -6.76 27.00 -3.31
C LYS A 387 -6.59 25.69 -2.53
N LEU A 388 -5.58 24.87 -2.86
CA LEU A 388 -5.29 23.64 -2.13
C LEU A 388 -4.79 23.93 -0.71
N ALA A 389 -4.00 25.00 -0.52
CA ALA A 389 -3.54 25.42 0.80
C ALA A 389 -4.72 25.95 1.64
N ASP A 390 -5.63 26.71 1.04
CA ASP A 390 -6.84 27.19 1.71
C ASP A 390 -7.76 26.01 2.13
N GLN A 391 -7.95 25.03 1.25
CA GLN A 391 -8.69 23.80 1.57
C GLN A 391 -8.02 22.99 2.68
N ALA A 392 -6.69 22.90 2.68
CA ALA A 392 -5.95 22.21 3.75
C ALA A 392 -6.12 22.91 5.10
N LYS A 393 -6.11 24.25 5.14
CA LYS A 393 -6.40 25.02 6.36
C LYS A 393 -7.83 24.82 6.85
N GLN A 394 -8.81 24.78 5.93
CA GLN A 394 -10.20 24.48 6.29
C GLN A 394 -10.31 23.08 6.91
N ASN A 395 -9.71 22.06 6.28
CA ASN A 395 -9.70 20.70 6.82
C ASN A 395 -9.05 20.60 8.20
N ALA A 396 -7.97 21.35 8.46
CA ALA A 396 -7.31 21.38 9.76
C ALA A 396 -8.06 22.17 10.85
N ASN A 397 -9.02 23.02 10.45
CA ASN A 397 -9.82 23.84 11.36
C ASN A 397 -11.20 23.25 11.68
N LEU A 398 -11.73 22.38 10.81
CA LEU A 398 -12.82 21.45 11.15
C LEU A 398 -12.43 20.67 12.40
#